data_AF-A0A2A7B8Y1-F1
#
_entry.id   AF-A0A2A7B8Y1-F1
#
_cell.length_a   1.000
_cell.length_b   1.000
_cell.length_c   1.000
_cell.angle_alpha   90.00
_cell.angle_beta   90.00
_cell.angle_gamma   90.00
#
_symmetry.space_group_name_H-M   'P 1'
#
loop_
_entity.id
_entity.type
_entity.pdbx_description
1 polymer ?
#
loop_
_entity_poly.entity_id
_entity_poly.type
_entity_poly.pdbx_seq_one_letter_code
_entity_poly.pdbx_strand_id
1 'polypeptide(L)' 'MVAKKGRPVSENPKDYMLRVRMDEQTLQQLDECCEAENLSRSEVVRKGIQEQHSKLKK' A
#
# COMPACT_ATOMS: atom_id res chain seq x y z
N MET A 1 30.84 -10.60 24.96
CA MET A 1 29.88 -9.53 24.63
C MET A 1 29.26 -9.86 23.29
N VAL A 2 28.04 -10.42 23.28
CA VAL A 2 27.37 -10.80 22.03
C VAL A 2 26.68 -9.56 21.49
N ALA A 3 27.30 -8.90 20.52
CA ALA A 3 26.59 -7.96 19.67
C ALA A 3 25.59 -8.77 18.85
N LYS A 4 24.37 -8.93 19.38
CA LYS A 4 23.20 -9.32 18.60
C LYS A 4 22.99 -8.22 17.57
N LYS A 5 23.72 -8.29 16.45
CA LYS A 5 23.45 -7.48 15.26
C LYS A 5 22.20 -8.06 14.58
N GLY A 6 21.10 -8.05 15.32
CA GLY A 6 19.77 -8.16 14.76
C GLY A 6 19.62 -6.96 13.83
N ARG A 7 19.18 -7.26 12.60
CA ARG A 7 18.85 -6.27 11.56
C ARG A 7 18.20 -5.05 12.23
N PRO A 8 18.59 -3.81 11.90
CA PRO A 8 18.00 -2.62 12.53
C PRO A 8 16.49 -2.82 12.53
N VAL A 9 15.89 -2.71 13.71
CA VAL A 9 14.45 -2.88 13.88
C VAL A 9 13.83 -1.83 12.98
N SER A 10 13.38 -2.22 11.78
CA SER A 10 12.61 -1.31 10.94
C SER A 10 11.39 -0.97 11.76
N GLU A 11 11.34 0.25 12.30
CA GLU A 11 10.28 0.77 13.15
C GLU A 11 8.91 0.82 12.43
N ASN A 12 8.89 0.47 11.15
CA ASN A 12 7.67 0.35 10.38
C ASN A 12 7.64 -1.03 9.70
N PRO A 13 7.41 -2.13 10.45
CA PRO A 13 7.08 -3.39 9.81
C PRO A 13 5.82 -3.13 8.99
N LYS A 14 5.95 -3.17 7.66
CA LYS A 14 4.82 -3.22 6.74
C LYS A 14 4.19 -4.62 6.88
N ASP A 15 3.68 -4.92 8.06
CA ASP A 15 3.27 -6.26 8.52
C ASP A 15 1.87 -6.63 8.00
N TYR A 16 1.09 -5.64 7.61
CA TYR A 16 -0.27 -5.84 7.13
C TYR A 16 -0.29 -6.09 5.61
N MET A 17 -0.30 -7.36 5.22
CA MET A 17 -0.76 -7.76 3.89
C MET A 17 -2.28 -7.67 3.83
N LEU A 18 -2.79 -6.60 3.23
CA LEU A 18 -4.20 -6.48 2.90
C LEU A 18 -4.53 -7.44 1.75
N ARG A 19 -5.07 -8.62 2.07
CA ARG A 19 -5.49 -9.60 1.08
C ARG A 19 -6.95 -9.33 0.70
N VAL A 20 -7.16 -8.49 -0.30
CA VAL A 20 -8.50 -8.17 -0.83
C VAL A 20 -8.75 -9.00 -2.09
N ARG A 21 -9.93 -9.63 -2.17
CA ARG A 21 -10.48 -10.09 -3.44
C ARG A 21 -11.07 -8.87 -4.15
N MET A 22 -10.50 -8.53 -5.30
CA MET A 22 -11.02 -7.51 -6.20
C MET A 22 -11.58 -8.22 -7.44
N ASP A 23 -12.58 -7.61 -8.05
CA ASP A 23 -13.12 -8.03 -9.34
C ASP A 23 -12.21 -7.55 -10.48
N GLU A 24 -12.33 -8.13 -11.67
CA GLU A 24 -11.51 -7.75 -12.84
C GLU A 24 -11.67 -6.26 -13.19
N GLN A 25 -12.86 -5.70 -13.00
CA GLN A 25 -13.09 -4.27 -13.24
C GLN A 25 -12.27 -3.40 -12.28
N THR A 26 -12.18 -3.79 -11.01
CA THR A 26 -11.39 -3.04 -10.03
C THR A 26 -9.90 -3.19 -10.29
N LEU A 27 -9.45 -4.34 -10.81
CA LEU A 27 -8.06 -4.52 -11.25
C LEU A 27 -7.73 -3.63 -12.46
N GLN A 28 -8.62 -3.53 -13.45
CA GLN A 28 -8.42 -2.64 -14.60
C GLN A 28 -8.32 -1.18 -14.18
N GLN A 29 -9.25 -0.72 -13.34
CA GLN A 29 -9.19 0.64 -12.80
C GLN A 29 -7.90 0.89 -12.01
N LEU A 30 -7.41 -0.11 -11.28
CA LEU A 30 -6.17 0.00 -10.52
C LEU A 30 -4.93 0.03 -11.43
N ASP A 31 -4.92 -0.76 -12.51
CA ASP A 31 -3.85 -0.71 -13.52
C ASP A 31 -3.90 0.63 -14.30
N GLU A 32 -5.06 1.15 -14.66
CA GLU A 32 -5.22 2.49 -15.25
C GLU A 32 -4.70 3.59 -14.31
N CYS A 33 -5.01 3.52 -13.00
CA CYS A 33 -4.47 4.45 -12.02
C CYS A 33 -2.94 4.30 -11.87
N CYS A 34 -2.42 3.07 -11.92
CA CYS A 34 -0.99 2.80 -11.93
C CYS A 34 -0.28 3.41 -13.15
N GLU A 35 -0.86 3.28 -14.34
CA GLU A 35 -0.32 3.85 -15.57
C GLU A 35 -0.41 5.38 -15.58
N ALA A 36 -1.53 5.94 -15.13
CA ALA A 36 -1.74 7.39 -15.06
C ALA A 36 -0.78 8.07 -14.07
N GLU A 37 -0.58 7.49 -12.89
CA GLU A 37 0.32 8.06 -11.87
C GLU A 37 1.78 7.58 -11.99
N ASN A 38 2.09 6.58 -12.83
CA ASN A 38 3.40 5.93 -12.91
C ASN A 38 3.89 5.43 -11.53
N LEU A 39 2.97 4.94 -10.70
CA LEU A 39 3.26 4.45 -9.36
C LEU A 39 3.12 2.93 -9.29
N SER A 40 3.81 2.32 -8.32
CA SER A 40 3.62 0.89 -8.05
C SER A 40 2.20 0.63 -7.54
N ARG A 41 1.65 -0.56 -7.83
CA ARG A 41 0.33 -1.00 -7.31
C ARG A 41 0.18 -0.78 -5.80
N SER A 42 1.27 -1.01 -5.04
CA SER A 42 1.31 -0.76 -3.61
C SER A 42 1.18 0.72 -3.22
N GLU A 43 1.67 1.64 -4.04
CA GLU A 43 1.57 3.09 -3.79
C GLU A 43 0.21 3.64 -4.19
N VAL A 44 -0.35 3.18 -5.32
CA VAL A 44 -1.72 3.53 -5.75
C VAL A 44 -2.73 3.10 -4.70
N VAL A 45 -2.64 1.89 -4.17
CA VAL A 45 -3.53 1.43 -3.08
C VAL A 45 -3.37 2.29 -1.82
N ARG A 46 -2.14 2.68 -1.45
CA ARG A 46 -1.91 3.56 -0.29
C ARG A 46 -2.50 4.94 -0.47
N LYS A 47 -2.25 5.58 -1.63
CA LYS A 47 -2.82 6.87 -1.97
C LYS A 47 -4.34 6.81 -2.02
N GLY A 48 -4.90 5.81 -2.69
CA GLY A 48 -6.36 5.60 -2.76
C GLY A 48 -7.00 5.47 -1.37
N ILE A 49 -6.39 4.70 -0.46
CA ILE A 49 -6.86 4.58 0.93
C ILE A 49 -6.75 5.93 1.65
N GLN A 50 -5.64 6.65 1.49
CA GLN A 50 -5.42 7.95 2.13
C GLN A 50 -6.40 9.02 1.64
N GLU A 51 -6.66 9.09 0.33
CA GLU A 51 -7.66 9.96 -0.27
C GLU A 51 -9.07 9.60 0.18
N GLN A 52 -9.43 8.31 0.17
CA GLN A 52 -10.75 7.86 0.61
C GLN A 52 -10.98 8.15 2.09
N HIS A 53 -9.96 7.93 2.93
CA HIS A 53 -10.00 8.28 4.34
C HIS A 53 -10.10 9.81 4.55
N SER A 54 -9.45 10.61 3.69
CA SER A 54 -9.56 12.06 3.71
C SER A 54 -10.95 12.55 3.29
N LYS A 55 -11.61 11.85 2.34
CA LYS A 55 -13.00 12.10 1.95
C LYS A 55 -13.99 11.71 3.05
N LEU A 56 -13.72 10.64 3.82
CA LEU A 56 -14.58 10.20 4.92
C LEU A 56 -14.51 11.10 6.16
N LYS A 57 -13.40 11.82 6.38
CA LYS A 57 -13.23 12.75 7.51
C LYS A 57 -13.90 14.12 7.30
N LYS A 58 -14.78 14.24 6.31
CA LYS A 58 -15.43 15.51 5.93
C LYS A 58 -16.85 15.59 6.49
#